data_AF-A0A8T3UAP5-F1
#
_entry.id   AF-A0A8T3UAP5-F1
#
_cell.length_a   1.000
_cell.length_b   1.000
_cell.length_c   1.000
_cell.angle_alpha   90.00
_cell.angle_beta   90.00
_cell.angle_gamma   90.00
#
_symmetry.space_group_name_H-M   'P 1'
#
loop_
_entity.id
_entity.type
_entity.pdbx_description
1 polymer ?
#
loop_
_entity_poly.entity_id
_entity_poly.type
_entity_poly.pdbx_seq_one_letter_code
_entity_poly.pdbx_strand_id
1 'polypeptide(L)'
;VSVVDLTVRLAKETTYEEICKAMKEASEGSLSTILGYTKDDVVSSDFVHSTKGSVFDEKAGIMLSPTFVKVVSWYDNEWGYTSMLIEFVRYIGEREGVYKK
;
A
#
# COMPACT_ATOMS: atom_id res chain seq x y z
N VAL A 1 -7.81 -2.73 12.25
CA VAL A 1 -7.35 -1.70 11.30
C VAL A 1 -6.38 -0.75 11.97
N SER A 2 -5.27 -0.48 11.30
CA SER A 2 -4.23 0.45 11.74
C SER A 2 -3.70 1.24 10.55
N VAL A 3 -2.83 2.21 10.81
CA VAL A 3 -2.26 3.07 9.77
C VAL A 3 -0.77 3.28 10.02
N VAL A 4 0.01 3.37 8.94
CA VAL A 4 1.40 3.81 8.97
C VAL A 4 1.45 5.29 8.61
N ASP A 5 2.14 6.07 9.44
CA ASP A 5 2.58 7.44 9.14
C ASP A 5 4.10 7.40 8.92
N LEU A 6 4.53 7.50 7.65
CA LEU A 6 5.94 7.47 7.27
C LEU A 6 6.40 8.86 6.88
N THR A 7 7.26 9.46 7.70
CA THR A 7 7.94 10.72 7.39
C THR A 7 9.39 10.46 7.01
N VAL A 8 9.82 10.86 5.81
CA VAL A 8 11.12 10.48 5.25
C VAL A 8 11.77 11.60 4.43
N ARG A 9 13.11 11.63 4.42
CA ARG A 9 13.90 12.46 3.51
C ARG A 9 14.24 11.68 2.23
N LEU A 10 13.89 12.23 1.09
CA LEU A 10 14.14 11.64 -0.22
C LEU A 10 15.54 11.99 -0.72
N ALA A 11 16.16 11.07 -1.47
CA ALA A 11 17.47 11.29 -2.07
C ALA A 11 17.44 12.23 -3.29
N LYS A 12 16.26 12.41 -3.89
CA LYS A 12 16.02 13.26 -5.06
C LYS A 12 14.79 14.13 -4.80
N GLU A 13 14.81 15.33 -5.35
CA GLU A 13 13.65 16.23 -5.34
C GLU A 13 12.51 15.68 -6.20
N THR A 14 11.27 15.89 -5.75
CA THR A 14 10.04 15.49 -6.44
C THR A 14 8.85 16.31 -5.93
N THR A 15 7.66 16.13 -6.50
CA THR A 15 6.41 16.69 -5.99
C THR A 15 5.52 15.62 -5.35
N TYR A 16 4.52 16.05 -4.56
CA TYR A 16 3.57 15.11 -3.96
C TYR A 16 2.75 14.38 -5.04
N GLU A 17 2.39 15.09 -6.10
CA GLU A 17 1.63 14.55 -7.24
C GLU A 17 2.41 13.44 -7.95
N GLU A 18 3.73 13.59 -8.09
CA GLU A 18 4.60 12.55 -8.67
C GLU A 18 4.65 11.31 -7.77
N ILE A 19 4.71 11.47 -6.45
CA ILE A 19 4.64 10.36 -5.47
C ILE A 19 3.30 9.65 -5.58
N CYS A 20 2.19 10.38 -5.54
CA CYS A 20 0.84 9.84 -5.65
C CYS A 20 0.65 9.09 -6.97
N LYS A 21 1.16 9.64 -8.08
CA LYS A 21 1.15 8.99 -9.39
C LYS A 21 1.91 7.66 -9.36
N ALA A 22 3.13 7.65 -8.83
CA ALA A 22 3.94 6.43 -8.72
C ALA A 22 3.27 5.36 -7.85
N MET A 23 2.67 5.75 -6.72
CA MET A 23 1.93 4.85 -5.84
C MET A 23 0.70 4.26 -6.54
N LYS A 24 -0.05 5.10 -7.30
CA LYS A 24 -1.19 4.64 -8.08
C LYS A 24 -0.78 3.65 -9.17
N GLU A 25 0.24 3.97 -9.96
CA GLU A 25 0.77 3.10 -11.01
C GLU A 25 1.24 1.75 -10.44
N ALA A 26 1.91 1.75 -9.28
CA ALA A 26 2.31 0.53 -8.59
C ALA A 26 1.10 -0.31 -8.13
N SER A 27 0.07 0.35 -7.59
CA SER A 27 -1.17 -0.29 -7.12
C SER A 27 -2.03 -0.87 -8.24
N GLU A 28 -1.93 -0.35 -9.47
CA GLU A 28 -2.67 -0.85 -10.63
C GLU A 28 -1.82 -1.82 -11.47
N GLY A 29 -0.50 -1.80 -11.27
CA GLY A 29 0.46 -2.64 -11.99
C GLY A 29 1.03 -3.78 -11.14
N SER A 30 2.36 -3.75 -10.94
CA SER A 30 3.13 -4.86 -10.39
C SER A 30 2.78 -5.24 -8.95
N LEU A 31 2.23 -4.30 -8.17
CA LEU A 31 1.84 -4.54 -6.79
C LEU A 31 0.33 -4.65 -6.61
N SER A 32 -0.44 -4.81 -7.70
CA SER A 32 -1.90 -4.76 -7.66
C SER A 32 -2.57 -5.78 -6.76
N THR A 33 -1.92 -6.91 -6.44
CA THR A 33 -2.45 -7.88 -5.48
C THR A 33 -2.25 -7.45 -4.03
N ILE A 34 -1.27 -6.59 -3.74
CA ILE A 34 -0.79 -6.27 -2.39
C ILE A 34 -1.11 -4.82 -2.00
N LEU A 35 -0.87 -3.87 -2.91
CA LEU A 35 -1.02 -2.44 -2.73
C LEU A 35 -2.37 -1.97 -3.27
N GLY A 36 -3.15 -1.30 -2.44
CA GLY A 36 -4.32 -0.52 -2.84
C GLY A 36 -4.02 0.98 -2.85
N TYR A 37 -4.95 1.74 -3.39
CA TYR A 37 -4.88 3.20 -3.49
C TYR A 37 -6.28 3.78 -3.26
N THR A 38 -6.39 4.86 -2.48
CA THR A 38 -7.66 5.57 -2.29
C THR A 38 -7.51 7.08 -2.46
N LYS A 39 -8.57 7.69 -2.99
CA LYS A 39 -8.78 9.15 -3.07
C LYS A 39 -10.00 9.60 -2.27
N ASP A 40 -10.72 8.64 -1.68
CA ASP A 40 -11.97 8.90 -0.99
C ASP A 40 -11.70 9.42 0.43
N ASP A 41 -12.62 10.19 0.98
CA ASP A 41 -12.54 10.61 2.37
C ASP A 41 -12.99 9.45 3.26
N VAL A 42 -12.01 8.71 3.78
CA VAL A 42 -12.20 7.42 4.46
C VAL A 42 -11.80 7.50 5.93
N VAL A 43 -12.29 6.53 6.70
CA VAL A 43 -11.93 6.30 8.10
C VAL A 43 -11.50 4.85 8.31
N SER A 44 -11.03 4.53 9.52
CA SER A 44 -10.52 3.19 9.83
C SER A 44 -11.53 2.07 9.59
N SER A 45 -12.83 2.29 9.81
CA SER A 45 -13.85 1.26 9.61
C SER A 45 -14.03 0.84 8.15
N ASP A 46 -13.66 1.70 7.20
CA ASP A 46 -13.82 1.42 5.76
C ASP A 46 -12.83 0.36 5.26
N PHE A 47 -11.78 0.08 6.05
CA PHE A 47 -10.74 -0.89 5.72
C PHE A 47 -10.89 -2.23 6.45
N VAL A 48 -11.94 -2.41 7.26
CA VAL A 48 -12.17 -3.69 7.97
C VAL A 48 -12.39 -4.79 6.93
N HIS A 49 -11.69 -5.91 7.06
CA HIS A 49 -11.64 -6.99 6.06
C HIS A 49 -11.01 -6.62 4.70
N SER A 50 -10.27 -5.52 4.61
CA SER A 50 -9.45 -5.26 3.42
C SER A 50 -8.39 -6.36 3.26
N THR A 51 -8.34 -6.97 2.08
CA THR A 51 -7.35 -8.01 1.74
C THR A 51 -6.01 -7.45 1.31
N LYS A 52 -5.92 -6.13 1.08
CA LYS A 52 -4.67 -5.46 0.71
C LYS A 52 -3.74 -5.39 1.92
N GLY A 53 -2.47 -5.68 1.71
CA GLY A 53 -1.44 -5.55 2.75
C GLY A 53 -1.12 -4.08 3.07
N SER A 54 -1.41 -3.17 2.15
CA SER A 54 -1.24 -1.72 2.32
C SER A 54 -2.20 -1.01 1.37
N VAL A 55 -2.86 0.05 1.84
CA VAL A 55 -3.66 0.95 1.01
C VAL A 55 -3.10 2.37 1.17
N PHE A 56 -2.55 2.93 0.10
CA PHE A 56 -2.03 4.30 0.12
C PHE A 56 -3.17 5.31 0.08
N ASP A 57 -3.11 6.31 0.95
CA ASP A 57 -4.11 7.37 1.06
C ASP A 57 -3.56 8.68 0.48
N GLU A 58 -4.07 9.07 -0.70
CA GLU A 58 -3.62 10.27 -1.41
C GLU A 58 -3.84 11.54 -0.59
N LYS A 59 -4.92 11.62 0.18
CA LYS A 59 -5.34 12.85 0.87
C LYS A 59 -4.76 12.99 2.26
N ALA A 60 -4.28 11.90 2.87
CA ALA A 60 -3.76 11.91 4.24
C ALA A 60 -2.25 12.25 4.35
N GLY A 61 -1.48 12.16 3.26
CA GLY A 61 -0.08 12.57 3.24
C GLY A 61 0.13 14.07 3.02
N ILE A 62 1.38 14.53 3.21
CA ILE A 62 1.76 15.93 3.00
C ILE A 62 3.24 16.05 2.60
N MET A 63 3.50 16.88 1.60
CA MET A 63 4.85 17.27 1.20
C MET A 63 5.29 18.50 2.00
N LEU A 64 6.37 18.38 2.77
CA LEU A 64 6.91 19.45 3.62
C LEU A 64 7.99 20.27 2.88
N SER A 65 8.72 19.64 1.97
CA SER A 65 9.68 20.26 1.04
C SER A 65 9.96 19.30 -0.13
N PRO A 66 10.61 19.73 -1.22
CA PRO A 66 10.93 18.86 -2.37
C PRO A 66 11.62 17.53 -2.03
N THR A 67 12.29 17.42 -0.88
CA THR A 67 12.95 16.18 -0.42
C THR A 67 12.45 15.69 0.94
N PHE A 68 11.34 16.21 1.49
CA PHE A 68 10.87 15.82 2.82
C PHE A 68 9.35 15.66 2.80
N VAL A 69 8.90 14.43 2.99
CA VAL A 69 7.50 14.04 2.79
C VAL A 69 7.00 13.18 3.95
N LYS A 70 5.72 13.33 4.24
CA LYS A 70 4.94 12.38 5.02
C LYS A 70 3.94 11.68 4.11
N VAL A 71 3.87 10.35 4.19
CA VAL A 71 2.86 9.54 3.52
C VAL A 71 2.11 8.68 4.52
N VAL A 72 0.88 8.35 4.19
CA VAL A 72 -0.01 7.58 5.06
C VAL A 72 -0.52 6.35 4.33
N SER A 73 -0.54 5.21 5.02
CA SER A 73 -1.11 3.98 4.47
C SER A 73 -1.88 3.17 5.49
N TRP A 74 -3.10 2.80 5.15
CA TRP A 74 -3.99 1.97 5.95
C TRP A 74 -3.71 0.48 5.73
N TYR A 75 -3.98 -0.32 6.76
CA TYR A 75 -4.00 -1.77 6.64
C TYR A 75 -4.90 -2.38 7.73
N ASP A 76 -5.59 -3.46 7.37
CA ASP A 76 -6.17 -4.33 8.39
C ASP A 76 -5.07 -5.25 8.93
N ASN A 77 -4.69 -5.01 10.19
CA ASN A 77 -3.61 -5.73 10.86
C ASN A 77 -3.91 -7.23 11.07
N GLU A 78 -5.17 -7.66 10.99
CA GLU A 78 -5.54 -9.07 11.07
C GLU A 78 -5.81 -9.63 9.67
N TRP A 79 -6.72 -8.99 8.93
CA TRP A 79 -7.22 -9.54 7.67
C TRP A 79 -6.23 -9.37 6.51
N GLY A 80 -5.63 -8.18 6.40
CA GLY A 80 -4.64 -7.88 5.38
C GLY A 80 -3.39 -8.75 5.56
N TYR A 81 -2.89 -8.87 6.80
CA TYR A 81 -1.75 -9.73 7.11
C TYR A 81 -2.02 -11.21 6.78
N THR A 82 -3.17 -11.73 7.19
CA THR A 82 -3.56 -13.12 6.89
C THR A 82 -3.69 -13.36 5.38
N SER A 83 -4.24 -12.40 4.64
CA SER A 83 -4.33 -12.46 3.18
C SER A 83 -2.95 -12.52 2.52
N MET A 84 -1.96 -11.78 3.04
CA MET A 84 -0.57 -11.82 2.54
C MET A 84 0.11 -13.16 2.80
N LEU A 85 -0.17 -13.81 3.94
CA LEU A 85 0.34 -15.17 4.20
C LEU A 85 -0.18 -16.17 3.17
N ILE A 86 -1.47 -16.08 2.80
CA ILE A 86 -2.05 -16.94 1.77
C ILE A 86 -1.36 -16.70 0.42
N GLU A 87 -1.16 -15.44 0.02
CA GLU A 87 -0.44 -15.13 -1.22
C GLU A 87 1.02 -15.61 -1.20
N PHE A 88 1.69 -15.53 -0.06
CA PHE A 88 3.04 -16.07 0.10
C PHE A 88 3.08 -17.60 -0.07
N VAL A 89 2.14 -18.33 0.54
CA VAL A 89 2.04 -19.79 0.39
C VAL A 89 1.75 -20.17 -1.06
N ARG A 90 0.87 -19.43 -1.76
CA ARG A 90 0.60 -19.63 -3.19
C ARG A 90 1.87 -19.43 -4.01
N TYR A 91 2.60 -18.34 -3.77
CA TYR A 91 3.86 -18.06 -4.44
C TYR A 91 4.88 -19.19 -4.28
N ILE A 92 5.04 -19.74 -3.06
CA ILE A 92 5.91 -20.91 -2.82
C ILE A 92 5.39 -22.11 -3.61
N GLY A 93 4.09 -22.39 -3.54
CA GLY A 93 3.48 -23.53 -4.23
C GLY A 93 3.67 -23.50 -5.75
N GLU A 94 3.56 -22.32 -6.36
CA GLU A 94 3.82 -22.11 -7.80
C GLU A 94 5.30 -22.34 -8.14
N ARG A 95 6.22 -21.85 -7.30
CA ARG A 95 7.68 -22.00 -7.48
C ARG A 95 8.14 -23.45 -7.38
N GLU A 96 7.61 -24.20 -6.42
CA GLU A 96 7.92 -25.61 -6.19
C GLU A 96 7.13 -26.56 -7.11
N GLY A 97 6.19 -26.02 -7.91
CA GLY A 97 5.39 -26.79 -8.86
C GLY A 97 4.30 -27.68 -8.23
N VAL A 98 4.02 -27.50 -6.93
CA VAL A 98 3.00 -28.25 -6.18
C VAL A 98 1.62 -27.59 -6.22
N TYR A 99 1.55 -26.33 -6.66
CA TYR A 99 0.32 -25.60 -6.90
C TYR A 99 0.36 -25.02 -8.32
N LYS A 100 -0.68 -25.30 -9.11
CA LYS A 100 -0.90 -24.70 -10.43
C LYS A 100 -2.24 -24.00 -10.40
N LYS A 101 -2.21 -22.72 -10.76
CA LYS A 101 -3.39 -21.86 -10.82
C LYS A 101 -4.32 -22.27 -11.96
#